data_AF-A0A8T7IZU1-F1
#
_entry.id   AF-A0A8T7IZU1-F1
#
_cell.length_a   1.000
_cell.length_b   1.000
_cell.length_c   1.000
_cell.angle_alpha   90.00
_cell.angle_beta   90.00
_cell.angle_gamma   90.00
#
_symmetry.space_group_name_H-M   'P 1'
#
loop_
_entity.id
_entity.type
_entity.pdbx_description
1 polymer ?
#
loop_
_entity_poly.entity_id
_entity_poly.type
_entity_poly.pdbx_seq_one_letter_code
_entity_poly.pdbx_strand_id
1 'polypeptide(L)'
;MHNSVTELFDNLWSNYLEVTPSATKIHQLLGKDNGKDVVNDHIALRTFNIEKVNKDKLAAHFLAVGYKECGDYDFVAKKLKAKHYEHENPEMPKVFISELLVEEFSPAAQEIIQRMVSEVNESAVTADNFLYSGTHWQVSQEEYKLLLQESEYAAWVSAWGYRANHFTVNINLLTQFERIEDVNQSLKDAGFALNTSGGEIKGSPEVLLEQSSTMADTATATFSDGTLNIPSCFYEFARRYPLPNGELYTGFVAASADKIFESTDAKSS
;
A
#
# COMPACT_ATOMS: atom_id res chain seq x y z
N MET A 1 16.77 11.56 -4.57
CA MET A 1 15.72 10.94 -5.41
C MET A 1 16.39 10.04 -6.44
N HIS A 2 15.72 8.95 -6.82
CA HIS A 2 16.17 8.09 -7.92
C HIS A 2 16.10 8.80 -9.27
N ASN A 3 16.94 8.39 -10.20
CA ASN A 3 16.86 8.80 -11.62
C ASN A 3 16.37 7.67 -12.53
N SER A 4 16.16 6.47 -11.98
CA SER A 4 15.69 5.29 -12.68
C SER A 4 14.42 4.76 -12.02
N VAL A 5 13.36 4.64 -12.82
CA VAL A 5 12.08 4.08 -12.35
C VAL A 5 12.25 2.62 -11.90
N THR A 6 13.04 1.84 -12.61
CA THR A 6 13.31 0.44 -12.28
C THR A 6 14.04 0.32 -10.95
N GLU A 7 15.11 1.11 -10.74
CA GLU A 7 15.85 1.08 -9.47
C GLU A 7 14.97 1.49 -8.28
N LEU A 8 14.07 2.46 -8.46
CA LEU A 8 13.11 2.87 -7.43
C LEU A 8 12.21 1.69 -7.02
N PHE A 9 11.59 1.00 -7.98
CA PHE A 9 10.70 -0.12 -7.69
C PHE A 9 11.44 -1.36 -7.16
N ASP A 10 12.64 -1.65 -7.64
CA ASP A 10 13.46 -2.75 -7.15
C ASP A 10 13.80 -2.58 -5.66
N ASN A 11 14.13 -1.36 -5.24
CA ASN A 11 14.40 -1.03 -3.84
C ASN A 11 13.12 -1.05 -2.98
N LEU A 12 12.01 -0.50 -3.48
CA LEU A 12 10.71 -0.58 -2.80
C LEU A 12 10.26 -2.03 -2.59
N TRP A 13 10.40 -2.87 -3.62
CA TRP A 13 10.05 -4.28 -3.57
C TRP A 13 10.93 -5.04 -2.57
N SER A 14 12.25 -4.82 -2.64
CA SER A 14 13.20 -5.45 -1.71
C SER A 14 12.88 -5.11 -0.25
N ASN A 15 12.64 -3.84 0.06
CA ASN A 15 12.26 -3.41 1.41
C ASN A 15 10.90 -3.96 1.86
N TYR A 16 9.91 -4.02 0.95
CA TYR A 16 8.61 -4.58 1.22
C TYR A 16 8.68 -6.08 1.58
N LEU A 17 9.53 -6.85 0.91
CA LEU A 17 9.70 -8.28 1.17
C LEU A 17 10.28 -8.58 2.55
N GLU A 18 11.02 -7.64 3.18
CA GLU A 18 11.59 -7.82 4.52
C GLU A 18 10.51 -8.09 5.58
N VAL A 19 9.32 -7.52 5.40
CA VAL A 19 8.19 -7.68 6.32
C VAL A 19 7.00 -8.39 5.68
N THR A 20 7.14 -8.89 4.43
CA THR A 20 6.03 -9.53 3.69
C THR A 20 6.50 -10.80 2.96
N PRO A 21 7.01 -11.81 3.68
CA PRO A 21 7.56 -13.02 3.08
C PRO A 21 6.55 -13.82 2.24
N SER A 22 5.24 -13.70 2.50
CA SER A 22 4.20 -14.34 1.69
C SER A 22 4.21 -13.84 0.26
N ALA A 23 4.54 -12.56 0.03
CA ALA A 23 4.61 -12.00 -1.32
C ALA A 23 5.68 -12.68 -2.20
N THR A 24 6.82 -13.11 -1.62
CA THR A 24 7.84 -13.86 -2.37
C THR A 24 7.29 -15.19 -2.87
N LYS A 25 6.58 -15.93 -2.01
CA LYS A 25 6.01 -17.24 -2.36
C LYS A 25 4.91 -17.11 -3.40
N ILE A 26 4.05 -16.11 -3.24
CA ILE A 26 2.96 -15.82 -4.18
C ILE A 26 3.52 -15.39 -5.54
N HIS A 27 4.52 -14.51 -5.55
CA HIS A 27 5.17 -14.07 -6.78
C HIS A 27 5.81 -15.26 -7.53
N GLN A 28 6.39 -16.22 -6.80
CA GLN A 28 6.90 -17.47 -7.39
C GLN A 28 5.77 -18.33 -7.96
N LEU A 29 4.70 -18.54 -7.17
CA LEU A 29 3.51 -19.30 -7.56
C LEU A 29 2.86 -18.75 -8.85
N LEU A 30 2.82 -17.44 -9.00
CA LEU A 30 2.15 -16.79 -10.13
C LEU A 30 3.09 -16.55 -11.33
N GLY A 31 4.39 -16.35 -11.11
CA GLY A 31 5.34 -15.98 -12.16
C GLY A 31 6.20 -17.11 -12.74
N LYS A 32 6.86 -17.93 -11.90
CA LYS A 32 7.98 -18.78 -12.38
C LYS A 32 7.59 -20.11 -13.00
N ASP A 33 6.41 -20.63 -12.71
CA ASP A 33 5.94 -21.88 -13.34
C ASP A 33 5.26 -21.66 -14.71
N ASN A 34 5.09 -20.40 -15.15
CA ASN A 34 4.24 -20.06 -16.31
C ASN A 34 4.92 -19.19 -17.41
N GLY A 35 6.22 -18.93 -17.32
CA GLY A 35 7.03 -18.39 -18.43
C GLY A 35 7.11 -16.86 -18.58
N LYS A 36 6.54 -16.07 -17.66
CA LYS A 36 6.73 -14.60 -17.56
C LYS A 36 6.70 -14.14 -16.10
N ASP A 37 7.46 -13.09 -15.79
CA ASP A 37 7.48 -12.52 -14.44
C ASP A 37 6.17 -11.79 -14.11
N VAL A 38 5.84 -11.67 -12.82
CA VAL A 38 4.60 -11.03 -12.37
C VAL A 38 4.70 -9.51 -12.59
N VAL A 39 3.76 -8.95 -13.34
CA VAL A 39 3.64 -7.50 -13.51
C VAL A 39 2.69 -6.94 -12.45
N ASN A 40 3.10 -5.87 -11.78
CA ASN A 40 2.28 -5.23 -10.77
C ASN A 40 1.32 -4.21 -11.41
N ASP A 41 0.06 -4.19 -10.96
CA ASP A 41 -0.92 -3.16 -11.34
C ASP A 41 -0.59 -1.83 -10.67
N HIS A 42 -0.31 -1.86 -9.37
CA HIS A 42 0.04 -0.68 -8.60
C HIS A 42 0.82 -0.99 -7.32
N ILE A 43 1.32 0.07 -6.68
CA ILE A 43 1.75 0.09 -5.28
C ILE A 43 0.93 1.10 -4.50
N ALA A 44 0.89 0.94 -3.17
CA ALA A 44 0.31 1.94 -2.29
C ALA A 44 1.30 2.44 -1.22
N LEU A 45 1.26 3.75 -0.99
CA LEU A 45 2.05 4.44 0.02
C LEU A 45 1.15 5.24 0.97
N ARG A 46 1.63 5.40 2.20
CA ARG A 46 0.92 6.08 3.29
C ARG A 46 1.76 7.21 3.88
N THR A 47 1.12 8.32 4.23
CA THR A 47 1.76 9.43 4.94
C THR A 47 0.75 10.27 5.75
N PHE A 48 1.18 11.40 6.31
CA PHE A 48 0.37 12.37 7.02
C PHE A 48 0.28 13.66 6.21
N ASN A 49 -0.83 14.39 6.29
CA ASN A 49 -1.03 15.69 5.61
C ASN A 49 -0.24 16.86 6.24
N ILE A 50 0.95 16.59 6.76
CA ILE A 50 1.85 17.58 7.36
C ILE A 50 2.87 17.99 6.31
N GLU A 51 3.02 19.30 6.05
CA GLU A 51 3.82 19.86 4.94
C GLU A 51 5.19 19.22 4.76
N LYS A 52 5.88 18.87 5.85
CA LYS A 52 7.22 18.24 5.78
C LYS A 52 7.22 16.89 5.04
N VAL A 53 6.12 16.13 5.09
CA VAL A 53 6.05 14.74 4.61
C VAL A 53 4.74 14.43 3.88
N ASN A 54 3.97 15.44 3.48
CA ASN A 54 2.67 15.25 2.80
C ASN A 54 2.78 14.43 1.52
N LYS A 55 1.63 14.03 0.96
CA LYS A 55 1.59 13.19 -0.25
C LYS A 55 2.42 13.75 -1.40
N ASP A 56 2.50 15.08 -1.51
CA ASP A 56 3.23 15.74 -2.59
C ASP A 56 4.75 15.54 -2.44
N LYS A 57 5.28 15.44 -1.21
CA LYS A 57 6.69 15.08 -0.98
C LYS A 57 7.01 13.67 -1.46
N LEU A 58 6.09 12.71 -1.24
CA LEU A 58 6.26 11.34 -1.73
C LEU A 58 6.10 11.30 -3.26
N ALA A 59 5.09 11.98 -3.80
CA ALA A 59 4.82 12.07 -5.23
C ALA A 59 6.01 12.63 -6.02
N ALA A 60 6.74 13.60 -5.45
CA ALA A 60 7.91 14.20 -6.10
C ALA A 60 8.96 13.16 -6.54
N HIS A 61 9.13 12.05 -5.81
CA HIS A 61 10.05 10.96 -6.20
C HIS A 61 9.59 10.25 -7.47
N PHE A 62 8.28 10.08 -7.66
CA PHE A 62 7.72 9.45 -8.85
C PHE A 62 7.67 10.41 -10.04
N LEU A 63 7.30 11.67 -9.80
CA LEU A 63 7.31 12.71 -10.83
C LEU A 63 8.72 12.89 -11.43
N ALA A 64 9.76 12.79 -10.60
CA ALA A 64 11.16 12.86 -11.04
C ALA A 64 11.56 11.73 -12.01
N VAL A 65 10.86 10.60 -11.98
CA VAL A 65 11.09 9.44 -12.86
C VAL A 65 9.97 9.22 -13.87
N GLY A 66 9.23 10.27 -14.21
CA GLY A 66 8.33 10.29 -15.38
C GLY A 66 6.86 10.01 -15.10
N TYR A 67 6.44 9.86 -13.84
CA TYR A 67 5.03 9.72 -13.50
C TYR A 67 4.26 11.03 -13.65
N LYS A 68 2.94 10.92 -13.83
CA LYS A 68 1.99 12.04 -13.90
C LYS A 68 0.82 11.78 -12.98
N GLU A 69 0.28 12.84 -12.39
CA GLU A 69 -0.94 12.78 -11.59
C GLU A 69 -2.16 12.49 -12.48
N CYS A 70 -3.00 11.54 -12.07
CA CYS A 70 -4.10 11.03 -12.89
C CYS A 70 -5.45 10.97 -12.17
N GLY A 71 -5.51 11.10 -10.85
CA GLY A 71 -6.79 11.07 -10.12
C GLY A 71 -6.66 11.48 -8.66
N ASP A 72 -7.77 11.96 -8.12
CA ASP A 72 -7.95 12.41 -6.74
C ASP A 72 -9.08 11.64 -6.07
N TYR A 73 -8.88 11.28 -4.80
CA TYR A 73 -9.80 10.45 -4.03
C TYR A 73 -9.98 10.98 -2.61
N ASP A 74 -11.21 10.89 -2.10
CA ASP A 74 -11.57 11.25 -0.73
C ASP A 74 -12.19 10.04 -0.03
N PHE A 75 -11.64 9.70 1.14
CA PHE A 75 -12.11 8.64 2.02
C PHE A 75 -12.57 9.23 3.35
N VAL A 76 -13.74 9.88 3.32
CA VAL A 76 -14.31 10.61 4.47
C VAL A 76 -14.35 9.76 5.74
N ALA A 77 -14.79 8.50 5.64
CA ALA A 77 -14.92 7.61 6.79
C ALA A 77 -13.55 7.29 7.46
N LYS A 78 -12.49 7.19 6.66
CA LYS A 78 -11.12 6.92 7.14
C LYS A 78 -10.30 8.20 7.33
N LYS A 79 -10.87 9.38 7.03
CA LYS A 79 -10.21 10.68 7.11
C LYS A 79 -8.93 10.72 6.26
N LEU A 80 -8.99 10.19 5.04
CA LEU A 80 -7.86 10.18 4.10
C LEU A 80 -8.17 10.97 2.84
N LYS A 81 -7.12 11.56 2.26
CA LYS A 81 -7.10 11.98 0.86
C LYS A 81 -6.05 11.17 0.13
N ALA A 82 -6.29 10.85 -1.13
CA ALA A 82 -5.31 10.15 -1.95
C ALA A 82 -5.26 10.69 -3.37
N LYS A 83 -4.14 10.42 -4.01
CA LYS A 83 -3.92 10.62 -5.44
C LYS A 83 -3.35 9.36 -6.04
N HIS A 84 -3.61 9.16 -7.33
CA HIS A 84 -2.86 8.18 -8.10
C HIS A 84 -2.06 8.79 -9.24
N TYR A 85 -0.99 8.10 -9.60
CA TYR A 85 -0.04 8.51 -10.61
C TYR A 85 0.23 7.37 -11.58
N GLU A 86 0.42 7.71 -12.86
CA GLU A 86 0.68 6.76 -13.94
C GLU A 86 1.95 7.15 -14.70
N HIS A 87 2.64 6.14 -15.25
CA HIS A 87 3.84 6.29 -16.07
C HIS A 87 3.51 6.02 -17.55
N GLU A 88 4.26 6.60 -18.48
CA GLU A 88 4.01 6.41 -19.91
C GLU A 88 4.26 4.97 -20.40
N ASN A 89 5.20 4.27 -19.77
CA ASN A 89 5.38 2.83 -19.95
C ASN A 89 4.27 2.07 -19.19
N PRO A 90 3.36 1.38 -19.89
CA PRO A 90 2.24 0.67 -19.28
C PRO A 90 2.63 -0.56 -18.45
N GLU A 91 3.88 -1.04 -18.56
CA GLU A 91 4.40 -2.12 -17.71
C GLU A 91 4.83 -1.63 -16.31
N MET A 92 4.95 -0.31 -16.12
CA MET A 92 5.24 0.26 -14.81
C MET A 92 3.96 0.31 -13.96
N PRO A 93 4.03 -0.06 -12.67
CA PRO A 93 2.87 -0.06 -11.80
C PRO A 93 2.36 1.36 -11.58
N LYS A 94 1.05 1.52 -11.44
CA LYS A 94 0.47 2.78 -10.97
C LYS A 94 0.93 3.02 -9.53
N VAL A 95 0.88 4.27 -9.09
CA VAL A 95 1.28 4.62 -7.72
C VAL A 95 0.09 5.27 -7.03
N PHE A 96 -0.36 4.69 -5.93
CA PHE A 96 -1.41 5.25 -5.09
C PHE A 96 -0.79 5.82 -3.82
N ILE A 97 -0.95 7.13 -3.58
CA ILE A 97 -0.40 7.79 -2.39
C ILE A 97 -1.56 8.39 -1.61
N SER A 98 -1.70 7.95 -0.37
CA SER A 98 -2.70 8.47 0.56
C SER A 98 -2.02 9.26 1.68
N GLU A 99 -2.75 10.23 2.23
CA GLU A 99 -2.36 10.94 3.44
C GLU A 99 -3.53 11.02 4.43
N LEU A 100 -3.22 10.85 5.71
CA LEU A 100 -4.16 11.01 6.81
C LEU A 100 -4.37 12.48 7.14
N LEU A 101 -5.63 12.89 7.29
CA LEU A 101 -6.02 14.22 7.75
C LEU A 101 -5.86 14.29 9.28
N VAL A 102 -4.70 14.74 9.74
CA VAL A 102 -4.29 14.66 11.15
C VAL A 102 -5.22 15.48 12.07
N GLU A 103 -5.67 16.63 11.59
CA GLU A 103 -6.57 17.56 12.30
C GLU A 103 -7.93 16.96 12.68
N GLU A 104 -8.33 15.84 12.07
CA GLU A 104 -9.59 15.16 12.34
C GLU A 104 -9.52 14.20 13.55
N PHE A 105 -8.36 14.06 14.20
CA PHE A 105 -8.12 13.14 15.32
C PHE A 105 -8.04 13.84 16.68
N SER A 106 -7.99 13.08 17.77
CA SER A 106 -7.88 13.67 19.11
C SER A 106 -6.60 14.51 19.26
N PRO A 107 -6.57 15.52 20.15
CA PRO A 107 -5.34 16.29 20.41
C PRO A 107 -4.15 15.40 20.81
N ALA A 108 -4.39 14.29 21.52
CA ALA A 108 -3.34 13.36 21.91
C ALA A 108 -2.75 12.62 20.70
N ALA A 109 -3.59 12.14 19.78
CA ALA A 109 -3.12 11.52 18.54
C ALA A 109 -2.37 12.52 17.65
N GLN A 110 -2.88 13.75 17.55
CA GLN A 110 -2.22 14.83 16.81
C GLN A 110 -0.82 15.14 17.37
N GLU A 111 -0.68 15.24 18.69
CA GLU A 111 0.61 15.52 19.35
C GLU A 111 1.65 14.42 19.05
N ILE A 112 1.25 13.15 19.12
CA ILE A 112 2.12 12.01 18.77
C ILE A 112 2.58 12.11 17.31
N ILE A 113 1.64 12.32 16.37
CA ILE A 113 1.96 12.39 14.93
C ILE A 113 2.85 13.60 14.62
N GLN A 114 2.58 14.76 15.21
CA GLN A 114 3.40 15.96 15.04
C GLN A 114 4.83 15.73 15.55
N ARG A 115 4.99 15.07 16.71
CA ARG A 115 6.31 14.69 17.23
C ARG A 115 7.06 13.75 16.29
N MET A 116 6.40 12.69 15.80
CA MET A 116 6.99 11.77 14.81
C MET A 116 7.50 12.53 13.58
N VAL A 117 6.69 13.41 13.00
CA VAL A 117 7.08 14.18 11.81
C VAL A 117 8.16 15.22 12.13
N SER A 118 8.22 15.75 13.35
CA SER A 118 9.28 16.67 13.78
C SER A 118 10.67 16.01 13.76
N GLU A 119 10.75 14.70 14.04
CA GLU A 119 11.98 13.91 14.08
C GLU A 119 12.52 13.57 12.67
N VAL A 120 11.69 13.67 11.62
CA VAL A 120 12.12 13.48 10.23
C VAL A 120 13.06 14.61 9.81
N ASN A 121 14.28 14.25 9.41
CA ASN A 121 15.25 15.19 8.86
C ASN A 121 14.79 15.66 7.46
N GLU A 122 14.83 16.97 7.20
CA GLU A 122 14.44 17.54 5.91
C GLU A 122 15.24 16.98 4.74
N SER A 123 16.53 16.69 4.94
CA SER A 123 17.36 16.08 3.89
C SER A 123 16.92 14.65 3.54
N ALA A 124 16.38 13.92 4.51
CA ALA A 124 15.91 12.55 4.30
C ALA A 124 14.70 12.50 3.37
N VAL A 125 13.82 13.51 3.40
CA VAL A 125 12.61 13.59 2.55
C VAL A 125 12.94 13.61 1.05
N THR A 126 14.12 14.13 0.70
CA THR A 126 14.60 14.22 -0.69
C THR A 126 15.63 13.16 -1.07
N ALA A 127 16.07 12.35 -0.11
CA ALA A 127 16.97 11.22 -0.34
C ALA A 127 16.29 10.16 -1.23
N ASP A 128 17.06 9.48 -2.06
CA ASP A 128 16.55 8.42 -2.95
C ASP A 128 15.79 7.31 -2.21
N ASN A 129 16.19 7.02 -0.98
CA ASN A 129 15.61 5.98 -0.15
C ASN A 129 14.40 6.39 0.70
N PHE A 130 13.91 7.63 0.59
CA PHE A 130 12.85 8.11 1.48
C PHE A 130 11.61 7.19 1.49
N LEU A 131 11.18 6.71 0.33
CA LEU A 131 9.98 5.88 0.19
C LEU A 131 10.11 4.46 0.76
N TYR A 132 11.31 4.05 1.14
CA TYR A 132 11.64 2.75 1.73
C TYR A 132 12.65 2.91 2.88
N SER A 133 12.55 4.03 3.60
CA SER A 133 13.46 4.39 4.70
C SER A 133 12.95 3.93 6.07
N GLY A 134 11.73 3.41 6.14
CA GLY A 134 11.12 2.97 7.38
C GLY A 134 10.83 4.13 8.34
N THR A 135 11.00 3.88 9.64
CA THR A 135 10.71 4.84 10.72
C THR A 135 11.87 5.80 10.94
N HIS A 136 11.58 7.10 11.08
CA HIS A 136 12.55 8.15 11.44
C HIS A 136 12.43 8.60 12.89
N TRP A 137 11.59 7.90 13.65
CA TRP A 137 11.16 8.25 14.99
C TRP A 137 11.13 7.02 15.89
N GLN A 138 10.86 7.24 17.17
CA GLN A 138 10.50 6.19 18.12
C GLN A 138 9.16 6.52 18.78
N VAL A 139 8.28 5.51 18.84
CA VAL A 139 7.00 5.57 19.56
C VAL A 139 6.97 4.47 20.61
N SER A 140 6.29 4.71 21.73
CA SER A 140 6.05 3.66 22.72
C SER A 140 4.93 2.72 22.27
N GLN A 141 4.83 1.55 22.89
CA GLN A 141 3.70 0.65 22.66
C GLN A 141 2.36 1.28 23.09
N GLU A 142 2.38 2.15 24.10
CA GLU A 142 1.18 2.88 24.55
C GLU A 142 0.72 3.88 23.49
N GLU A 143 1.63 4.66 22.93
CA GLU A 143 1.33 5.61 21.86
C GLU A 143 0.83 4.90 20.60
N TYR A 144 1.46 3.79 20.23
CA TYR A 144 0.98 2.93 19.14
C TYR A 144 -0.45 2.44 19.38
N LYS A 145 -0.76 1.95 20.59
CA LYS A 145 -2.11 1.48 20.94
C LYS A 145 -3.13 2.62 20.96
N LEU A 146 -2.74 3.83 21.38
CA LEU A 146 -3.58 5.02 21.32
C LEU A 146 -3.93 5.34 19.87
N LEU A 147 -2.93 5.43 18.99
CA LEU A 147 -3.15 5.63 17.56
C LEU A 147 -4.03 4.52 16.97
N LEU A 148 -3.84 3.26 17.35
CA LEU A 148 -4.60 2.11 16.85
C LEU A 148 -6.08 2.15 17.28
N GLN A 149 -6.39 2.76 18.42
CA GLN A 149 -7.78 2.93 18.85
C GLN A 149 -8.53 3.90 17.95
N GLU A 150 -7.85 4.93 17.42
CA GLU A 150 -8.47 5.97 16.59
C GLU A 150 -8.31 5.73 15.08
N SER A 151 -7.17 5.17 14.66
CA SER A 151 -6.79 4.99 13.26
C SER A 151 -5.73 3.90 13.11
N GLU A 152 -6.13 2.75 12.56
CA GLU A 152 -5.20 1.72 12.09
C GLU A 152 -4.19 2.24 11.08
N TYR A 153 -4.60 3.23 10.26
CA TYR A 153 -3.68 3.88 9.33
C TYR A 153 -2.55 4.59 10.07
N ALA A 154 -2.88 5.41 11.08
CA ALA A 154 -1.88 6.13 11.87
C ALA A 154 -0.96 5.17 12.63
N ALA A 155 -1.53 4.12 13.23
CA ALA A 155 -0.77 3.09 13.93
C ALA A 155 0.16 2.30 13.01
N TRP A 156 -0.30 1.99 11.79
CA TRP A 156 0.53 1.32 10.79
C TRP A 156 1.72 2.20 10.40
N VAL A 157 1.48 3.48 10.09
CA VAL A 157 2.58 4.41 9.75
C VAL A 157 3.51 4.60 10.94
N SER A 158 3.01 4.68 12.17
CA SER A 158 3.88 4.86 13.35
C SER A 158 4.81 3.69 13.58
N ALA A 159 4.38 2.46 13.32
CA ALA A 159 5.20 1.26 13.48
C ALA A 159 6.13 0.96 12.29
N TRP A 160 5.67 1.21 11.05
CA TRP A 160 6.37 0.76 9.85
C TRP A 160 7.06 1.89 9.07
N GLY A 161 6.64 3.14 9.27
CA GLY A 161 7.18 4.32 8.62
C GLY A 161 6.98 4.33 7.10
N TYR A 162 7.95 4.88 6.39
CA TYR A 162 7.90 5.01 4.93
C TYR A 162 8.38 3.75 4.24
N ARG A 163 7.42 2.95 3.78
CA ARG A 163 7.60 1.76 2.95
C ARG A 163 6.35 1.53 2.11
N ALA A 164 6.44 0.67 1.09
CA ALA A 164 5.25 0.20 0.39
C ALA A 164 4.30 -0.52 1.35
N ASN A 165 3.05 -0.07 1.42
CA ASN A 165 2.01 -0.72 2.20
C ASN A 165 1.57 -2.03 1.56
N HIS A 166 1.48 -2.05 0.23
CA HIS A 166 1.28 -3.25 -0.55
C HIS A 166 1.73 -3.01 -1.99
N PHE A 167 2.00 -4.13 -2.66
CA PHE A 167 2.01 -4.22 -4.10
C PHE A 167 0.75 -4.95 -4.55
N THR A 168 0.42 -4.82 -5.83
CA THR A 168 -0.78 -5.44 -6.40
C THR A 168 -0.43 -6.16 -7.69
N VAL A 169 -0.74 -7.44 -7.78
CA VAL A 169 -0.59 -8.22 -9.02
C VAL A 169 -1.63 -7.78 -10.05
N ASN A 170 -1.20 -7.57 -11.29
CA ASN A 170 -2.08 -7.30 -12.41
C ASN A 170 -2.62 -8.62 -13.01
N ILE A 171 -3.85 -8.99 -12.64
CA ILE A 171 -4.49 -10.22 -13.12
C ILE A 171 -4.68 -10.19 -14.64
N ASN A 172 -4.91 -9.01 -15.23
CA ASN A 172 -5.10 -8.87 -16.68
C ASN A 172 -3.89 -9.35 -17.50
N LEU A 173 -2.69 -9.40 -16.89
CA LEU A 173 -1.45 -9.82 -17.55
C LEU A 173 -1.03 -11.26 -17.19
N LEU A 174 -1.78 -11.95 -16.33
CA LEU A 174 -1.58 -13.36 -16.05
C LEU A 174 -2.19 -14.19 -17.18
N THR A 175 -1.37 -14.95 -17.89
CA THR A 175 -1.82 -15.75 -19.05
C THR A 175 -2.60 -17.00 -18.67
N GLN A 176 -2.50 -17.43 -17.42
CA GLN A 176 -3.05 -18.68 -16.91
C GLN A 176 -4.35 -18.50 -16.11
N PHE A 177 -4.70 -17.26 -15.78
CA PHE A 177 -5.91 -16.93 -15.04
C PHE A 177 -6.71 -15.89 -15.81
N GLU A 178 -7.98 -16.19 -16.08
CA GLU A 178 -8.88 -15.21 -16.66
C GLU A 178 -9.61 -14.41 -15.59
N ARG A 179 -9.93 -15.02 -14.43
CA ARG A 179 -10.78 -14.42 -13.40
C ARG A 179 -10.09 -14.34 -12.05
N ILE A 180 -10.50 -13.36 -11.25
CA ILE A 180 -9.95 -13.15 -9.91
C ILE A 180 -10.29 -14.31 -8.96
N GLU A 181 -11.42 -14.98 -9.16
CA GLU A 181 -11.80 -16.19 -8.40
C GLU A 181 -10.80 -17.32 -8.59
N ASP A 182 -10.26 -17.48 -9.80
CA ASP A 182 -9.32 -18.55 -10.13
C ASP A 182 -7.95 -18.27 -9.48
N VAL A 183 -7.53 -17.00 -9.44
CA VAL A 183 -6.36 -16.55 -8.66
C VAL A 183 -6.58 -16.81 -7.17
N ASN A 184 -7.73 -16.38 -6.63
CA ASN A 184 -8.07 -16.58 -5.22
C ASN A 184 -8.07 -18.05 -4.82
N GLN A 185 -8.61 -18.92 -5.68
CA GLN A 185 -8.61 -20.35 -5.42
C GLN A 185 -7.18 -20.93 -5.41
N SER A 186 -6.34 -20.54 -6.38
CA SER A 186 -4.93 -20.95 -6.40
C SER A 186 -4.17 -20.54 -5.13
N LEU A 187 -4.42 -19.32 -4.63
CA LEU A 187 -3.83 -18.84 -3.38
C LEU A 187 -4.29 -19.66 -2.17
N LYS A 188 -5.60 -19.96 -2.10
CA LYS A 188 -6.16 -20.78 -1.01
C LYS A 188 -5.64 -22.22 -1.06
N ASP A 189 -5.52 -22.81 -2.24
CA ASP A 189 -4.96 -24.15 -2.43
C ASP A 189 -3.48 -24.20 -2.02
N ALA A 190 -2.75 -23.09 -2.19
CA ALA A 190 -1.38 -22.92 -1.70
C ALA A 190 -1.29 -22.55 -0.21
N GLY A 191 -2.41 -22.41 0.50
CA GLY A 191 -2.48 -22.17 1.94
C GLY A 191 -2.45 -20.71 2.37
N PHE A 192 -2.65 -19.75 1.47
CA PHE A 192 -2.76 -18.33 1.83
C PHE A 192 -4.18 -17.97 2.24
N ALA A 193 -4.31 -17.26 3.36
CA ALA A 193 -5.58 -16.67 3.79
C ALA A 193 -5.83 -15.36 3.03
N LEU A 194 -7.08 -15.16 2.59
CA LEU A 194 -7.53 -13.93 1.94
C LEU A 194 -8.36 -13.07 2.90
N ASN A 195 -8.32 -11.76 2.71
CA ASN A 195 -9.19 -10.83 3.42
C ASN A 195 -10.65 -11.04 2.98
N THR A 196 -11.52 -11.41 3.91
CA THR A 196 -12.95 -11.64 3.67
C THR A 196 -13.86 -10.48 4.08
N SER A 197 -13.32 -9.39 4.65
CA SER A 197 -14.15 -8.22 5.03
C SER A 197 -14.77 -7.60 3.79
N GLY A 198 -16.10 -7.49 3.76
CA GLY A 198 -16.83 -7.04 2.56
C GLY A 198 -16.87 -8.06 1.42
N GLY A 199 -16.53 -9.33 1.68
CA GLY A 199 -16.37 -10.39 0.68
C GLY A 199 -14.90 -10.62 0.32
N GLU A 200 -14.54 -11.79 -0.23
CA GLU A 200 -13.16 -12.05 -0.72
C GLU A 200 -12.78 -11.11 -1.88
N ILE A 201 -13.74 -10.82 -2.75
CA ILE A 201 -13.59 -9.92 -3.91
C ILE A 201 -14.35 -8.62 -3.63
N LYS A 202 -13.66 -7.50 -3.81
CA LYS A 202 -14.19 -6.14 -3.67
C LYS A 202 -14.33 -5.52 -5.05
N GLY A 203 -15.45 -4.84 -5.26
CA GLY A 203 -15.82 -4.33 -6.58
C GLY A 203 -16.46 -5.42 -7.43
N SER A 204 -16.54 -5.16 -8.73
CA SER A 204 -17.25 -5.99 -9.70
C SER A 204 -16.95 -5.52 -11.13
N PRO A 205 -17.34 -6.28 -12.16
CA PRO A 205 -17.22 -5.85 -13.55
C PRO A 205 -17.99 -4.56 -13.83
N GLU A 206 -19.11 -4.30 -13.15
CA GLU A 206 -19.94 -3.11 -13.35
C GLU A 206 -19.25 -1.82 -12.87
N VAL A 207 -18.41 -1.91 -11.83
CA VAL A 207 -17.57 -0.80 -11.36
C VAL A 207 -16.16 -0.83 -11.98
N LEU A 208 -15.96 -1.70 -12.95
CA LEU A 208 -14.78 -1.86 -13.80
C LEU A 208 -13.49 -2.27 -13.08
N LEU A 209 -13.59 -2.69 -11.82
CA LEU A 209 -12.45 -3.08 -10.99
C LEU A 209 -12.89 -4.15 -9.99
N GLU A 210 -12.16 -5.25 -9.97
CA GLU A 210 -12.22 -6.28 -8.95
C GLU A 210 -10.87 -6.35 -8.23
N GLN A 211 -10.91 -6.42 -6.91
CA GLN A 211 -9.73 -6.51 -6.06
C GLN A 211 -9.90 -7.59 -4.99
N SER A 212 -8.80 -8.24 -4.64
CA SER A 212 -8.71 -9.13 -3.49
C SER A 212 -7.33 -8.99 -2.86
N SER A 213 -7.18 -9.38 -1.61
CA SER A 213 -5.91 -9.31 -0.90
C SER A 213 -5.72 -10.51 -0.01
N THR A 214 -4.46 -10.84 0.22
CA THR A 214 -4.08 -11.70 1.35
C THR A 214 -4.40 -11.00 2.68
N MET A 215 -4.53 -11.79 3.75
CA MET A 215 -4.33 -11.25 5.10
C MET A 215 -2.88 -10.78 5.23
N ALA A 216 -2.65 -9.68 5.94
CA ALA A 216 -1.29 -9.19 6.14
C ALA A 216 -0.42 -10.23 6.84
N ASP A 217 0.85 -10.30 6.43
CA ASP A 217 1.86 -11.02 7.20
C ASP A 217 2.02 -10.36 8.58
N THR A 218 2.65 -11.08 9.50
CA THR A 218 3.05 -10.51 10.80
C THR A 218 4.56 -10.37 10.84
N ALA A 219 5.03 -9.26 11.38
CA ALA A 219 6.45 -9.00 11.59
C ALA A 219 6.70 -8.31 12.93
N THR A 220 7.93 -8.40 13.42
CA THR A 220 8.32 -7.77 14.68
C THR A 220 8.59 -6.27 14.46
N ALA A 221 7.73 -5.43 15.02
CA ALA A 221 7.94 -3.98 15.10
C ALA A 221 8.69 -3.61 16.38
N THR A 222 9.60 -2.64 16.29
CA THR A 222 10.40 -2.13 17.42
C THR A 222 9.84 -0.80 17.90
N PHE A 223 9.64 -0.69 19.21
CA PHE A 223 9.14 0.47 19.94
C PHE A 223 10.20 0.95 20.93
N SER A 224 10.04 2.16 21.47
CA SER A 224 10.96 2.72 22.46
C SER A 224 11.05 1.91 23.76
N ASP A 225 10.03 1.13 24.07
CA ASP A 225 9.85 0.35 25.30
C ASP A 225 9.76 -1.17 25.06
N GLY A 226 10.03 -1.65 23.84
CA GLY A 226 10.04 -3.09 23.55
C GLY A 226 9.77 -3.43 22.08
N THR A 227 9.26 -4.64 21.85
CA THR A 227 8.88 -5.11 20.51
C THR A 227 7.50 -5.76 20.54
N LEU A 228 6.75 -5.68 19.43
CA LEU A 228 5.50 -6.40 19.25
C LEU A 228 5.48 -7.09 17.88
N ASN A 229 4.89 -8.28 17.83
CA ASN A 229 4.51 -8.90 16.55
C ASN A 229 3.15 -8.37 16.16
N ILE A 230 3.09 -7.59 15.08
CA ILE A 230 1.87 -6.94 14.59
C ILE A 230 1.75 -7.16 13.08
N PRO A 231 0.55 -6.97 12.49
CA PRO A 231 0.38 -7.00 11.05
C PRO A 231 1.30 -6.00 10.34
N SER A 232 2.03 -6.48 9.34
CA SER A 232 2.89 -5.68 8.47
C SER A 232 2.12 -5.30 7.21
N CYS A 233 2.34 -6.00 6.11
CA CYS A 233 1.76 -5.70 4.82
C CYS A 233 1.06 -6.92 4.24
N PHE A 234 0.23 -6.68 3.23
CA PHE A 234 -0.45 -7.70 2.46
C PHE A 234 -0.07 -7.58 1.00
N TYR A 235 -0.28 -8.65 0.24
CA TYR A 235 -0.19 -8.64 -1.22
C TYR A 235 -1.59 -8.65 -1.83
N GLU A 236 -1.84 -7.76 -2.79
CA GLU A 236 -3.13 -7.57 -3.44
C GLU A 236 -3.13 -8.12 -4.88
N PHE A 237 -4.32 -8.36 -5.43
CA PHE A 237 -4.56 -8.79 -6.80
C PHE A 237 -5.70 -7.96 -7.38
N ALA A 238 -5.49 -7.37 -8.55
CA ALA A 238 -6.48 -6.52 -9.20
C ALA A 238 -6.75 -6.96 -10.64
N ARG A 239 -8.03 -6.95 -11.02
CA ARG A 239 -8.49 -7.10 -12.40
C ARG A 239 -9.27 -5.87 -12.81
N ARG A 240 -8.83 -5.23 -13.89
CA ARG A 240 -9.47 -4.06 -14.48
C ARG A 240 -10.29 -4.45 -15.70
N TYR A 241 -11.37 -3.73 -15.94
CA TYR A 241 -12.25 -3.96 -17.09
C TYR A 241 -12.15 -2.79 -18.06
N PRO A 242 -12.41 -3.03 -19.36
CA PRO A 242 -12.38 -1.98 -20.36
C PRO A 242 -13.53 -1.00 -20.18
N LEU A 243 -13.21 0.29 -20.34
CA LEU A 243 -14.14 1.37 -20.58
C LEU A 243 -14.79 1.23 -21.97
N PRO A 244 -15.86 1.99 -22.28
CA PRO A 244 -16.50 1.96 -23.60
C PRO A 244 -15.57 2.28 -24.78
N ASN A 245 -14.45 2.98 -24.54
CA ASN A 245 -13.43 3.28 -25.55
C ASN A 245 -12.44 2.12 -25.79
N GLY A 246 -12.55 1.02 -25.03
CA GLY A 246 -11.69 -0.15 -25.13
C GLY A 246 -10.44 -0.11 -24.23
N GLU A 247 -10.14 1.03 -23.60
CA GLU A 247 -9.02 1.15 -22.66
C GLU A 247 -9.40 0.62 -21.28
N LEU A 248 -8.45 0.08 -20.51
CA LEU A 248 -8.73 -0.39 -19.15
C LEU A 248 -9.02 0.78 -18.22
N TYR A 249 -10.01 0.63 -17.33
CA TYR A 249 -10.24 1.57 -16.24
C TYR A 249 -9.00 1.67 -15.34
N THR A 250 -8.40 2.85 -15.25
CA THR A 250 -7.13 3.05 -14.50
C THR A 250 -7.32 3.58 -13.08
N GLY A 251 -8.51 4.06 -12.74
CA GLY A 251 -8.77 4.66 -11.43
C GLY A 251 -8.90 3.65 -10.29
N PHE A 252 -9.22 4.17 -9.11
CA PHE A 252 -9.49 3.40 -7.90
C PHE A 252 -10.94 3.63 -7.46
N VAL A 253 -11.60 2.57 -7.00
CA VAL A 253 -12.98 2.64 -6.50
C VAL A 253 -12.95 2.81 -4.99
N ALA A 254 -13.37 3.98 -4.49
CA ALA A 254 -13.27 4.32 -3.07
C ALA A 254 -13.91 3.27 -2.15
N ALA A 255 -15.10 2.77 -2.51
CA ALA A 255 -15.81 1.75 -1.75
C ALA A 255 -15.06 0.41 -1.67
N SER A 256 -14.33 0.03 -2.73
CA SER A 256 -13.49 -1.17 -2.74
C SER A 256 -12.23 -0.95 -1.89
N ALA A 257 -11.56 0.18 -2.09
CA ALA A 257 -10.34 0.53 -1.36
C ALA A 257 -10.57 0.64 0.17
N ASP A 258 -11.73 1.15 0.60
CA ASP A 258 -12.12 1.21 2.02
C ASP A 258 -12.03 -0.15 2.72
N LYS A 259 -12.40 -1.23 2.03
CA LYS A 259 -12.37 -2.60 2.54
C LYS A 259 -11.00 -3.26 2.42
N ILE A 260 -10.20 -2.86 1.45
CA ILE A 260 -8.82 -3.32 1.33
C ILE A 260 -7.94 -2.78 2.46
N PHE A 261 -8.19 -1.56 2.94
CA PHE A 261 -7.46 -1.00 4.10
C PHE A 261 -7.57 -1.87 5.36
N GLU A 262 -8.65 -2.66 5.51
CA GLU A 262 -8.87 -3.56 6.65
C GLU A 262 -7.96 -4.81 6.58
N SER A 263 -7.18 -5.01 5.52
CA SER A 263 -6.23 -6.16 5.42
C SER A 263 -5.07 -6.07 6.42
N THR A 264 -4.80 -4.88 6.97
CA THR A 264 -3.81 -4.64 8.04
C THR A 264 -4.44 -4.48 9.42
N ASP A 265 -5.73 -4.75 9.58
CA ASP A 265 -6.43 -4.54 10.84
C ASP A 265 -5.89 -5.49 11.92
N ALA A 266 -5.29 -4.91 12.95
CA ALA A 266 -4.72 -5.63 14.10
C ALA A 266 -5.78 -6.07 15.12
N LYS A 267 -7.06 -5.68 14.96
CA LYS A 267 -8.17 -6.09 15.83
C LYS A 267 -8.89 -7.34 15.32
N SER A 268 -8.64 -7.75 14.07
CA SER A 268 -9.23 -8.93 13.44
C SER A 268 -8.34 -10.19 13.52
N SER A 269 -7.14 -10.07 14.11
CA SER A 269 -6.22 -11.18 14.44
C SER A 269 -6.36 -11.68 15.87
#